data_AF-A0A2P5XD91-F1
#
_entry.id   AF-A0A2P5XD91-F1
#
_cell.length_a   1.000
_cell.length_b   1.000
_cell.length_c   1.000
_cell.angle_alpha   90.00
_cell.angle_beta   90.00
_cell.angle_gamma   90.00
#
_symmetry.space_group_name_H-M   'P 1'
#
loop_
_entity.id
_entity.type
_entity.pdbx_description
1 polymer ?
#
loop_
_entity_poly.entity_id
_entity_poly.type
_entity_poly.pdbx_seq_one_letter_code
_entity_poly.pdbx_strand_id
1 'polypeptide(L)'
;MYPWFAIAHITPFIHMANKLAQRGHKISFFLPAKTLGKVEAFNLYPDLITFIPIIVPHVEALTRKLGIKSVLYCIISSGTIGYILSPARKILERGLTGLDLLKPPKGFPSSSIKLRMYEAQGLAAGTKMDYGSGISFAERHLRSFSDCDAIAFKTCKEIEGPYCEYIGNQFEKPMLYAGPVVPEPQKMELEERWKSY
;
A
#
# COMPACT_ATOMS: atom_id res chain seq x y z
N MET A 1 -8.06 -9.38 4.73
CA MET A 1 -6.88 -8.63 4.22
C MET A 1 -6.30 -9.36 3.03
N TYR A 2 -6.02 -8.64 1.94
CA TYR A 2 -5.57 -9.21 0.66
C TYR A 2 -4.36 -8.40 0.15
N PRO A 3 -3.13 -8.72 0.57
CA PRO A 3 -1.93 -8.04 0.10
C PRO A 3 -1.52 -8.48 -1.31
N TRP A 4 -0.68 -7.68 -1.96
CA TRP A 4 0.09 -8.15 -3.13
C TRP A 4 1.06 -9.26 -2.71
N PHE A 5 1.26 -10.27 -3.56
CA PHE A 5 2.02 -11.48 -3.23
C PHE A 5 3.53 -11.33 -3.34
N ALA A 6 4.07 -10.31 -2.68
CA ALA A 6 5.49 -10.11 -2.48
C ALA A 6 5.76 -9.89 -0.99
N ILE A 7 6.86 -10.43 -0.46
CA ILE A 7 7.11 -10.42 0.99
C ILE A 7 7.12 -9.00 1.57
N ALA A 8 7.67 -8.03 0.82
CA ALA A 8 7.69 -6.62 1.21
C ALA A 8 6.29 -6.01 1.36
N HIS A 9 5.27 -6.56 0.67
CA HIS A 9 3.87 -6.17 0.83
C HIS A 9 3.17 -6.99 1.92
N ILE A 10 3.47 -8.27 2.05
CA ILE A 10 2.82 -9.16 3.02
C ILE A 10 3.19 -8.79 4.46
N THR A 11 4.46 -8.55 4.75
CA THR A 11 4.96 -8.22 6.10
C THR A 11 4.23 -7.02 6.75
N PRO A 12 4.13 -5.82 6.13
CA PRO A 12 3.40 -4.71 6.72
C PRO A 12 1.89 -4.96 6.87
N PHE A 13 1.29 -5.79 6.02
CA PHE A 13 -0.09 -6.22 6.18
C PHE A 13 -0.26 -7.10 7.41
N ILE A 14 0.66 -8.03 7.68
CA ILE A 14 0.58 -8.90 8.87
C ILE A 14 0.76 -8.07 10.15
N HIS A 15 1.70 -7.13 10.16
CA HIS A 15 1.83 -6.26 11.32
C HIS A 15 0.59 -5.40 11.56
N MET A 16 -0.06 -4.91 10.51
CA MET A 16 -1.36 -4.23 10.64
C MET A 16 -2.45 -5.19 11.15
N ALA A 17 -2.49 -6.43 10.65
CA ALA A 17 -3.40 -7.47 11.14
C ALA A 17 -3.22 -7.71 12.65
N ASN A 18 -1.98 -7.81 13.12
CA ASN A 18 -1.68 -7.94 14.55
C ASN A 18 -2.20 -6.75 15.37
N LYS A 19 -2.01 -5.51 14.89
CA LYS A 19 -2.51 -4.31 15.60
C LYS A 19 -4.05 -4.24 15.64
N LEU A 20 -4.73 -4.79 14.64
CA LEU A 20 -6.19 -4.91 14.62
C LEU A 20 -6.66 -6.06 15.53
N ALA A 21 -6.00 -7.22 15.48
CA ALA A 21 -6.29 -8.36 16.33
C ALA A 21 -6.06 -8.06 17.82
N GLN A 22 -5.02 -7.30 18.16
CA GLN A 22 -4.78 -6.78 19.51
C GLN A 22 -5.99 -5.98 20.06
N ARG A 23 -6.81 -5.39 19.18
CA ARG A 23 -8.04 -4.65 19.52
C ARG A 23 -9.31 -5.51 19.45
N GLY A 24 -9.15 -6.83 19.33
CA GLY A 24 -10.26 -7.79 19.31
C GLY A 24 -10.88 -8.03 17.93
N HIS A 25 -10.31 -7.50 16.85
CA HIS A 25 -10.84 -7.73 15.50
C HIS A 25 -10.42 -9.11 14.95
N LYS A 26 -11.38 -9.87 14.42
CA LYS A 26 -11.10 -11.10 13.67
C LYS A 26 -10.66 -10.76 12.24
N ILE A 27 -9.57 -11.36 11.79
CA ILE A 27 -8.93 -11.08 10.51
C ILE A 27 -8.82 -12.37 9.69
N SER A 28 -9.46 -12.38 8.53
CA SER A 28 -9.17 -13.35 7.46
C SER A 28 -8.07 -12.78 6.57
N PHE A 29 -6.94 -13.46 6.45
CA PHE A 29 -5.78 -13.00 5.70
C PHE A 29 -5.51 -13.94 4.52
N PHE A 30 -5.67 -13.44 3.30
CA PHE A 30 -5.60 -14.23 2.08
C PHE A 30 -4.18 -14.22 1.50
N LEU A 31 -3.62 -15.39 1.20
CA LEU A 31 -2.27 -15.50 0.62
C LEU A 31 -2.10 -16.78 -0.21
N PRO A 32 -1.06 -16.88 -1.05
CA PRO A 32 -0.75 -18.12 -1.76
C PRO A 32 -0.28 -19.22 -0.79
N ALA A 33 -0.70 -20.46 -0.99
CA ALA A 33 -0.38 -21.58 -0.10
C ALA A 33 1.13 -21.74 0.17
N LYS A 34 1.97 -21.55 -0.86
CA LYS A 34 3.43 -21.66 -0.76
C LYS A 34 4.09 -20.59 0.13
N THR A 35 3.36 -19.54 0.49
CA THR A 35 3.88 -18.42 1.31
C THR A 35 3.56 -18.60 2.79
N LEU A 36 2.66 -19.53 3.15
CA LEU A 36 2.15 -19.70 4.50
C LEU A 36 3.26 -19.93 5.54
N GLY A 37 4.10 -20.95 5.32
CA GLY A 37 5.20 -21.26 6.25
C GLY A 37 6.24 -20.15 6.39
N LYS A 38 6.28 -19.16 5.49
CA LYS A 38 7.17 -17.99 5.60
C LYS A 38 6.61 -16.90 6.50
N VAL A 39 5.32 -16.94 6.81
CA VAL A 39 4.63 -15.84 7.47
C VAL A 39 3.88 -16.21 8.73
N GLU A 40 3.71 -17.51 8.99
CA GLU A 40 3.10 -18.03 10.22
C GLU A 40 3.77 -17.49 11.49
N ALA A 41 5.11 -17.44 11.52
CA ALA A 41 5.86 -16.92 12.65
C ALA A 41 5.58 -15.43 12.97
N PHE A 42 5.00 -14.67 12.04
CA PHE A 42 4.64 -13.27 12.26
C PHE A 42 3.22 -13.08 12.79
N ASN A 43 2.40 -14.14 12.87
CA ASN A 43 1.07 -14.09 13.45
C ASN A 43 1.16 -14.12 14.98
N LEU A 44 0.80 -13.02 15.64
CA LEU A 44 0.85 -12.89 17.10
C LEU A 44 -0.48 -13.28 17.78
N TYR A 45 -1.54 -13.51 17.00
CA TYR A 45 -2.89 -13.74 17.49
C TYR A 45 -3.57 -14.86 16.68
N PRO A 46 -3.14 -16.13 16.83
CA PRO A 46 -3.64 -17.25 16.03
C PRO A 46 -5.15 -17.47 16.17
N ASP A 47 -5.74 -17.12 17.33
CA ASP A 47 -7.20 -17.24 17.56
C ASP A 47 -8.02 -16.15 16.86
N LEU A 48 -7.37 -15.07 16.41
CA LEU A 48 -8.03 -13.93 15.76
C LEU A 48 -7.62 -13.74 14.31
N ILE A 49 -6.45 -14.26 13.89
CA ILE A 49 -5.93 -14.14 12.53
C ILE A 49 -5.90 -15.53 11.88
N THR A 50 -6.77 -15.71 10.90
CA THR A 50 -6.85 -16.94 10.10
C THR A 50 -6.25 -16.70 8.72
N PHE A 51 -5.23 -17.49 8.37
CA PHE A 51 -4.69 -17.51 7.02
C PHE A 51 -5.57 -18.37 6.10
N ILE A 52 -5.96 -17.80 4.95
CA ILE A 52 -6.79 -18.46 3.95
C ILE A 52 -5.96 -18.62 2.67
N PRO A 53 -5.46 -19.84 2.39
CA PRO A 53 -4.78 -20.11 1.14
C PRO A 53 -5.71 -19.93 -0.06
N ILE A 54 -5.27 -19.19 -1.07
CA ILE A 54 -6.04 -18.97 -2.29
C ILE A 54 -5.20 -19.19 -3.54
N ILE A 55 -5.87 -19.65 -4.61
CA ILE A 55 -5.38 -19.55 -5.97
C ILE A 55 -5.92 -18.24 -6.51
N VAL A 56 -5.01 -17.35 -6.95
CA VAL A 56 -5.29 -15.96 -7.31
C VAL A 56 -6.42 -15.88 -8.35
N PRO A 57 -7.63 -15.45 -7.99
CA PRO A 57 -8.63 -15.14 -8.98
C PRO A 57 -8.52 -13.64 -9.31
N HIS A 58 -8.63 -13.29 -10.59
CA HIS A 58 -8.90 -11.91 -10.95
C HIS A 58 -10.35 -11.61 -10.56
N VAL A 59 -10.58 -10.88 -9.47
CA VAL A 59 -11.94 -10.51 -9.05
C VAL A 59 -12.07 -8.99 -9.00
N GLU A 60 -12.85 -8.45 -9.94
CA GLU A 60 -13.15 -7.02 -10.00
C GLU A 60 -14.30 -6.65 -9.07
N ALA A 61 -14.08 -5.58 -8.28
CA ALA A 61 -15.09 -4.90 -7.46
C ALA A 61 -15.96 -5.82 -6.58
N LEU A 62 -15.40 -6.96 -6.12
CA LEU A 62 -16.13 -7.96 -5.34
C LEU A 62 -16.79 -7.36 -4.09
N THR A 63 -16.03 -6.56 -3.34
CA THR A 63 -16.48 -5.97 -2.07
C THR A 63 -17.69 -5.07 -2.28
N ARG A 64 -17.66 -4.21 -3.31
CA ARG A 64 -18.75 -3.31 -3.66
C ARG A 64 -20.03 -4.06 -4.02
N LYS A 65 -19.93 -5.12 -4.84
CA LYS A 65 -21.07 -5.97 -5.23
C LYS A 65 -21.74 -6.64 -4.02
N LEU A 66 -20.96 -6.92 -2.98
CA LEU A 66 -21.42 -7.52 -1.73
C LEU A 66 -21.79 -6.50 -0.64
N GLY A 67 -21.73 -5.19 -0.94
CA GLY A 67 -21.99 -4.15 0.05
C GLY A 67 -20.93 -4.03 1.16
N ILE A 68 -19.75 -4.63 0.97
CA ILE A 68 -18.65 -4.65 1.94
C ILE A 68 -17.78 -3.40 1.76
N LYS A 69 -17.54 -2.69 2.87
CA LYS A 69 -16.61 -1.55 2.90
C LYS A 69 -15.18 -1.98 2.64
N SER A 70 -14.47 -1.21 1.82
CA SER A 70 -13.11 -1.51 1.38
C SER A 70 -12.14 -0.38 1.70
N VAL A 71 -10.97 -0.74 2.21
CA VAL A 71 -9.87 0.18 2.47
C VAL A 71 -8.68 -0.23 1.61
N LEU A 72 -8.18 0.70 0.79
CA LEU A 72 -6.94 0.48 0.06
C LEU A 72 -5.76 0.83 0.97
N TYR A 73 -5.02 -0.17 1.44
CA TYR A 73 -3.81 0.03 2.22
C TYR A 73 -2.57 0.02 1.33
N CYS A 74 -1.98 1.21 1.12
CA CYS A 74 -0.81 1.41 0.30
C CYS A 74 0.47 1.50 1.17
N ILE A 75 1.45 0.67 0.84
CA ILE A 75 2.75 0.63 1.54
C ILE A 75 3.83 1.46 0.84
N ILE A 76 3.50 2.00 -0.35
CA ILE A 76 4.37 2.90 -1.11
C ILE A 76 4.23 4.30 -0.50
N SER A 77 5.30 5.10 -0.52
CA SER A 77 5.25 6.51 -0.11
C SER A 77 4.10 7.25 -0.78
N SER A 78 3.33 7.99 0.03
CA SER A 78 2.27 8.85 -0.49
C SER A 78 2.83 9.96 -1.39
N GLY A 79 4.03 10.46 -1.13
CA GLY A 79 4.72 11.39 -2.04
C GLY A 79 4.88 10.79 -3.44
N THR A 80 5.36 9.56 -3.54
CA THR A 80 5.51 8.85 -4.82
C THR A 80 4.17 8.60 -5.51
N ILE A 81 3.16 8.12 -4.78
CA ILE A 81 1.82 7.87 -5.35
C ILE A 81 1.17 9.17 -5.82
N GLY A 82 1.22 10.24 -5.02
CA GLY A 82 0.67 11.53 -5.41
C GLY A 82 1.39 12.14 -6.62
N TYR A 83 2.71 11.95 -6.73
CA TYR A 83 3.49 12.49 -7.83
C TYR A 83 3.23 11.76 -9.15
N ILE A 84 3.09 10.43 -9.11
CA ILE A 84 3.01 9.58 -10.31
C ILE A 84 1.57 9.25 -10.69
N LEU A 85 0.71 8.94 -9.71
CA LEU A 85 -0.61 8.31 -9.89
C LEU A 85 -1.77 9.18 -9.39
N SER A 86 -1.63 10.51 -9.43
CA SER A 86 -2.76 11.41 -9.15
C SER A 86 -3.66 11.62 -10.37
N PRO A 87 -4.98 11.74 -10.18
CA PRO A 87 -5.94 12.19 -11.20
C PRO A 87 -5.50 13.43 -11.98
N ALA A 88 -4.81 14.39 -11.34
CA ALA A 88 -4.21 15.55 -12.02
C ALA A 88 -3.27 15.21 -13.19
N ARG A 89 -2.70 13.99 -13.24
CA ARG A 89 -1.86 13.52 -14.36
C ARG A 89 -2.66 13.13 -15.60
N LYS A 90 -3.96 12.81 -15.46
CA LYS A 90 -4.85 12.35 -16.55
C LYS A 90 -4.32 11.11 -17.29
N ILE A 91 -3.73 10.17 -16.54
CA ILE A 91 -3.03 9.01 -17.10
C ILE A 91 -3.95 8.15 -17.97
N LEU A 92 -5.21 7.96 -17.56
CA LEU A 92 -6.17 7.15 -18.32
C LEU A 92 -6.60 7.80 -19.64
N GLU A 93 -6.49 9.13 -19.76
CA GLU A 93 -6.88 9.86 -20.98
C GLU A 93 -5.76 9.87 -22.03
N ARG A 94 -4.50 10.08 -21.61
CA ARG A 94 -3.38 10.35 -22.53
C ARG A 94 -2.11 9.54 -22.26
N GLY A 95 -2.12 8.67 -21.26
CA GLY A 95 -0.93 7.99 -20.74
C GLY A 95 0.00 8.91 -19.92
N LEU A 96 1.10 8.33 -19.47
CA LEU A 96 2.16 9.02 -18.73
C LEU A 96 3.51 8.81 -19.41
N THR A 97 4.26 9.88 -19.60
CA THR A 97 5.62 9.86 -20.17
C THR A 97 6.65 10.37 -19.16
N GLY A 98 7.93 10.11 -19.42
CA GLY A 98 9.01 10.65 -18.58
C GLY A 98 9.01 12.19 -18.54
N LEU A 99 8.63 12.86 -19.63
CA LEU A 99 8.56 14.33 -19.67
C LEU A 99 7.53 14.88 -18.69
N ASP A 100 6.39 14.19 -18.53
CA ASP A 100 5.36 14.58 -17.57
C ASP A 100 5.90 14.56 -16.14
N LEU A 101 6.81 13.64 -15.83
CA LEU A 101 7.37 13.44 -14.51
C LEU A 101 8.55 14.37 -14.17
N LEU A 102 9.02 15.21 -15.11
CA LEU A 102 10.03 16.22 -14.83
C LEU A 102 9.50 17.39 -13.98
N LYS A 103 8.18 17.53 -13.88
CA LYS A 103 7.52 18.53 -13.05
C LYS A 103 6.45 17.86 -12.17
N PRO A 104 6.18 18.42 -10.98
CA PRO A 104 5.10 17.94 -10.14
C PRO A 104 3.73 18.11 -10.82
N PRO A 105 2.74 17.26 -10.49
CA PRO A 105 1.38 17.47 -10.94
C PRO A 105 0.78 18.72 -10.28
N LYS A 106 -0.32 19.23 -10.85
CA LYS A 106 -1.02 20.39 -10.31
C LYS A 106 -1.44 20.15 -8.85
N GLY A 107 -1.15 21.12 -7.99
CA GLY A 107 -1.52 21.09 -6.57
C GLY A 107 -0.64 20.21 -5.69
N PHE A 108 0.39 19.56 -6.23
CA PHE A 108 1.26 18.69 -5.46
C PHE A 108 2.06 19.48 -4.40
N PRO A 109 2.25 18.96 -3.17
CA PRO A 109 2.73 19.76 -2.04
C PRO A 109 4.17 20.28 -2.12
N SER A 110 5.02 19.68 -2.96
CA SER A 110 6.44 20.01 -3.02
C SER A 110 6.95 20.15 -4.45
N SER A 111 7.65 21.24 -4.74
CA SER A 111 8.38 21.43 -6.00
C SER A 111 9.83 20.95 -5.94
N SER A 112 10.27 20.37 -4.82
CA SER A 112 11.67 19.98 -4.60
C SER A 112 12.04 18.65 -5.26
N ILE A 113 11.05 17.84 -5.66
CA ILE A 113 11.30 16.58 -6.37
C ILE A 113 11.75 16.90 -7.80
N LYS A 114 13.01 16.58 -8.11
CA LYS A 114 13.63 16.77 -9.43
C LYS A 114 14.14 15.42 -9.93
N LEU A 115 13.38 14.79 -10.82
CA LEU A 115 13.78 13.53 -11.44
C LEU A 115 14.70 13.79 -12.63
N ARG A 116 15.71 12.93 -12.79
CA ARG A 116 16.48 12.85 -14.04
C ARG A 116 15.63 12.15 -15.10
N MET A 117 15.92 12.44 -16.37
CA MET A 117 15.09 11.91 -17.46
C MET A 117 15.04 10.38 -17.47
N TYR A 118 16.14 9.68 -17.18
CA TYR A 118 16.14 8.22 -17.13
C TYR A 118 15.31 7.65 -15.96
N GLU A 119 15.27 8.34 -14.82
CA GLU A 119 14.45 7.95 -13.65
C GLU A 119 12.97 8.13 -13.98
N ALA A 120 12.63 9.28 -14.57
CA ALA A 120 11.30 9.60 -15.01
C ALA A 120 10.80 8.62 -16.09
N GLN A 121 11.65 8.24 -17.04
CA GLN A 121 11.32 7.22 -18.04
C GLN A 121 11.08 5.85 -17.40
N GLY A 122 11.91 5.44 -16.44
CA GLY A 122 11.73 4.19 -15.69
C GLY A 122 10.41 4.14 -14.94
N LEU A 123 10.07 5.22 -14.22
CA LEU A 123 8.80 5.35 -13.50
C LEU A 123 7.61 5.33 -14.46
N ALA A 124 7.67 6.07 -15.57
CA ALA A 124 6.63 6.07 -16.59
C ALA A 124 6.46 4.68 -17.24
N ALA A 125 7.55 3.95 -17.50
CA ALA A 125 7.47 2.59 -18.01
C ALA A 125 6.80 1.64 -16.99
N GLY A 126 7.13 1.78 -15.70
CA GLY A 126 6.48 1.03 -14.62
C GLY A 126 4.96 1.20 -14.60
N THR A 127 4.46 2.41 -14.88
CA THR A 127 3.00 2.66 -14.93
C THR A 127 2.27 1.87 -16.01
N LYS A 128 2.97 1.44 -17.07
CA LYS A 128 2.43 0.73 -18.23
C LYS A 128 2.52 -0.79 -18.11
N MET A 129 3.18 -1.32 -17.07
CA MET A 129 3.32 -2.76 -16.87
C MET A 129 1.95 -3.43 -16.69
N ASP A 130 1.76 -4.59 -17.32
CA ASP A 130 0.61 -5.48 -17.10
C ASP A 130 1.11 -6.79 -16.47
N TYR A 131 0.30 -7.33 -15.57
CA TYR A 131 0.56 -8.56 -14.81
C TYR A 131 -0.36 -9.70 -15.24
N GLY A 132 -0.65 -9.79 -16.55
CA GLY A 132 -1.43 -10.86 -17.17
C GLY A 132 -2.94 -10.64 -17.18
N SER A 133 -3.40 -9.40 -16.99
CA SER A 133 -4.82 -9.05 -16.85
C SER A 133 -5.36 -8.17 -17.97
N GLY A 134 -4.50 -7.65 -18.85
CA GLY A 134 -4.85 -6.62 -19.83
C GLY A 134 -4.99 -5.21 -19.24
N ILE A 135 -4.77 -5.05 -17.93
CA ILE A 135 -4.92 -3.78 -17.20
C ILE A 135 -3.54 -3.32 -16.72
N SER A 136 -3.18 -2.09 -17.06
CA SER A 136 -1.89 -1.51 -16.65
C SER A 136 -1.79 -1.30 -15.14
N PHE A 137 -0.56 -1.22 -14.63
CA PHE A 137 -0.27 -0.95 -13.23
C PHE A 137 -0.92 0.35 -12.74
N ALA A 138 -0.83 1.42 -13.53
CA ALA A 138 -1.47 2.69 -13.20
C ALA A 138 -2.99 2.59 -13.19
N GLU A 139 -3.58 1.93 -14.18
CA GLU A 139 -5.03 1.77 -14.24
C GLU A 139 -5.55 0.96 -13.05
N ARG A 140 -4.87 -0.13 -12.68
CA ARG A 140 -5.20 -0.92 -11.50
C ARG A 140 -5.18 -0.07 -10.23
N HIS A 141 -4.14 0.75 -10.05
CA HIS A 141 -4.04 1.63 -8.89
C HIS A 141 -5.13 2.71 -8.90
N LEU A 142 -5.31 3.43 -10.01
CA LEU A 142 -6.29 4.50 -10.12
C LEU A 142 -7.71 3.99 -9.85
N ARG A 143 -8.09 2.85 -10.45
CA ARG A 143 -9.38 2.19 -10.17
C ARG A 143 -9.50 1.82 -8.68
N SER A 144 -8.44 1.24 -8.09
CA SER A 144 -8.46 0.86 -6.67
C SER A 144 -8.61 2.06 -5.73
N PHE A 145 -7.91 3.18 -6.00
CA PHE A 145 -8.02 4.42 -5.23
C PHE A 145 -9.43 5.03 -5.36
N SER A 146 -9.99 5.07 -6.57
CA SER A 146 -11.33 5.61 -6.82
C SER A 146 -12.44 4.73 -6.25
N ASP A 147 -12.29 3.40 -6.31
CA ASP A 147 -13.35 2.47 -5.94
C ASP A 147 -13.37 2.09 -4.46
N CYS A 148 -12.31 2.38 -3.70
CA CYS A 148 -12.30 2.12 -2.26
C CYS A 148 -13.19 3.10 -1.48
N ASP A 149 -13.54 2.76 -0.24
CA ASP A 149 -14.28 3.66 0.67
C ASP A 149 -13.33 4.58 1.45
N ALA A 150 -12.09 4.16 1.69
CA ALA A 150 -11.04 4.96 2.32
C ALA A 150 -9.65 4.51 1.85
N ILE A 151 -8.69 5.42 1.92
CA ILE A 151 -7.29 5.16 1.55
C ILE A 151 -6.44 5.20 2.83
N ALA A 152 -5.67 4.14 3.07
CA ALA A 152 -4.71 4.07 4.16
C ALA A 152 -3.29 4.02 3.62
N PHE A 153 -2.37 4.79 4.21
CA PHE A 153 -0.94 4.68 3.93
C PHE A 153 -0.17 4.14 5.14
N LYS A 154 0.88 3.35 4.89
CA LYS A 154 1.87 2.94 5.92
C LYS A 154 2.77 4.12 6.30
N THR A 155 2.19 5.18 6.84
CA THR A 155 2.85 6.43 7.23
C THR A 155 2.10 7.13 8.35
N CYS A 156 2.64 8.24 8.85
CA CYS A 156 1.97 9.12 9.80
C CYS A 156 1.89 10.56 9.26
N LYS A 157 1.08 11.39 9.92
CA LYS A 157 0.81 12.76 9.47
C LYS A 157 2.08 13.63 9.53
N GLU A 158 2.93 13.37 10.51
CA GLU A 158 4.18 14.11 10.74
C GLU A 158 5.20 13.90 9.62
N ILE A 159 5.21 12.71 9.00
CA ILE A 159 6.19 12.37 7.95
C ILE A 159 5.66 12.74 6.55
N GLU A 160 4.42 12.37 6.23
CA GLU A 160 3.87 12.55 4.88
C GLU A 160 2.50 13.23 4.81
N GLY A 161 2.07 13.91 5.88
CA GLY A 161 0.76 14.55 5.99
C GLY A 161 0.30 15.33 4.76
N PRO A 162 1.09 16.29 4.25
CA PRO A 162 0.71 17.07 3.06
C PRO A 162 0.49 16.22 1.80
N TYR A 163 1.27 15.15 1.62
CA TYR A 163 1.12 14.26 0.47
C TYR A 163 -0.12 13.38 0.59
N CYS A 164 -0.42 12.88 1.78
CA CYS A 164 -1.66 12.16 2.06
C CYS A 164 -2.88 13.05 1.84
N GLU A 165 -2.86 14.30 2.34
CA GLU A 165 -3.95 15.27 2.14
C GLU A 165 -4.15 15.59 0.65
N TYR A 166 -3.07 15.78 -0.11
CA TYR A 166 -3.13 15.94 -1.55
C TYR A 166 -3.84 14.76 -2.23
N ILE A 167 -3.47 13.52 -1.91
CA ILE A 167 -4.11 12.32 -2.47
C ILE A 167 -5.58 12.25 -2.07
N GLY A 168 -5.90 12.48 -0.79
CA GLY A 168 -7.28 12.50 -0.30
C GLY A 168 -8.16 13.48 -1.07
N ASN A 169 -7.63 14.68 -1.36
CA ASN A 169 -8.31 15.69 -2.17
C ASN A 169 -8.43 15.27 -3.65
N GLN A 170 -7.39 14.64 -4.21
CA GLN A 170 -7.42 14.22 -5.61
C GLN A 170 -8.45 13.10 -5.89
N PHE A 171 -8.64 12.18 -4.94
CA PHE A 171 -9.58 11.05 -5.08
C PHE A 171 -10.90 11.25 -4.35
N GLU A 172 -11.06 12.35 -3.61
CA GLU A 172 -12.21 12.65 -2.76
C GLU A 172 -12.49 11.51 -1.75
N LYS A 173 -11.42 11.05 -1.06
CA LYS A 173 -11.49 9.93 -0.12
C LYS A 173 -11.01 10.30 1.28
N PRO A 174 -11.61 9.70 2.33
CA PRO A 174 -11.04 9.71 3.67
C PRO A 174 -9.64 9.10 3.69
N MET A 175 -8.72 9.78 4.37
CA MET A 175 -7.33 9.34 4.54
C MET A 175 -7.11 8.75 5.94
N LEU A 176 -6.47 7.59 5.99
CA LEU A 176 -6.05 6.93 7.22
C LEU A 176 -4.52 6.84 7.27
N TYR A 177 -3.95 7.22 8.41
CA TYR A 177 -2.53 7.15 8.68
C TYR A 177 -2.28 5.87 9.49
N ALA A 178 -1.81 4.82 8.81
CA ALA A 178 -1.64 3.49 9.37
C ALA A 178 -0.16 3.15 9.50
N GLY A 179 0.64 4.05 10.07
CA GLY A 179 2.07 3.84 10.28
C GLY A 179 2.70 4.79 11.32
N PRO A 180 4.01 4.64 11.57
CA PRO A 180 4.87 3.59 11.02
C PRO A 180 4.53 2.23 11.62
N VAL A 181 4.35 1.21 10.78
CA VAL A 181 4.11 -0.16 11.23
C VAL A 181 5.46 -0.83 11.43
N VAL A 182 6.03 -0.65 12.62
CA VAL A 182 7.30 -1.24 13.05
C VAL A 182 6.97 -2.51 13.87
N PRO A 183 7.74 -3.60 13.73
CA PRO A 183 7.64 -4.73 14.64
C PRO A 183 7.83 -4.25 16.09
N GLU A 184 7.11 -4.85 17.03
CA GLU A 184 7.47 -4.66 18.45
C GLU A 184 8.92 -5.15 18.65
N PRO A 185 9.72 -4.46 19.48
CA PRO A 185 11.03 -4.97 19.85
C PRO A 185 10.89 -6.41 20.34
N GLN A 186 11.64 -7.34 19.75
CA GLN A 186 11.78 -8.65 20.38
C GLN A 186 12.35 -8.40 21.78
N LYS A 187 11.73 -9.00 22.81
CA LYS A 187 12.39 -9.18 24.11
C LYS A 187 13.55 -10.16 23.91
N MET A 188 14.61 -9.71 23.26
CA MET A 188 15.89 -10.39 23.33
C MET A 188 16.37 -10.18 24.77
N GLU A 189 16.63 -11.26 25.49
CA GLU A 189 17.56 -11.13 26.61
C GLU A 189 18.86 -10.57 26.05
N LEU A 190 19.25 -9.40 26.54
CA LEU A 190 20.60 -8.89 26.29
C LEU A 190 21.58 -9.98 26.67
N GLU A 191 22.59 -10.25 25.84
CA GLU A 191 23.68 -11.13 26.24
C GLU A 191 24.25 -10.60 27.57
N GLU A 192 24.66 -11.49 28.48
CA GLU A 192 25.10 -11.13 29.84
C GLU A 192 26.11 -9.97 29.87
N ARG A 193 27.00 -9.90 28.88
CA ARG A 193 28.01 -8.82 28.74
C ARG A 193 27.43 -7.40 28.60
N TRP A 194 26.14 -7.28 28.27
CA TRP A 194 25.42 -6.02 28.12
C TRP A 194 24.39 -5.77 29.22
N LYS A 195 24.28 -6.68 30.22
CA LYS A 195 23.32 -6.53 31.34
C LYS A 195 23.80 -5.58 32.44
N SER A 196 25.07 -5.15 32.43
CA SER A 196 25.70 -4.39 33.52
C SER A 196 26.17 -2.97 33.15
N TYR A 197 25.58 -2.35 32.13
CA TYR A 197 25.78 -0.93 31.81
C TYR A 197 24.50 -0.13 32.02
#